data_AF-A0A455TZX7-F1
#
_entry.id   AF-A0A455TZX7-F1
#
_cell.length_a   1.000
_cell.length_b   1.000
_cell.length_c   1.000
_cell.angle_alpha   90.00
_cell.angle_beta   90.00
_cell.angle_gamma   90.00
#
_symmetry.space_group_name_H-M   'P 1'
#
loop_
_entity.id
_entity.type
_entity.pdbx_description
1 polymer ?
#
loop_
_entity_poly.entity_id
_entity_poly.type
_entity_poly.pdbx_seq_one_letter_code
_entity_poly.pdbx_strand_id
1 'polypeptide(L)'
;MAVLHLGQVVELGERRAVFDSPQHSYTRKLLSAVPVADPAQRRERTLLQGDILSPIRKVGDEPEHLPLVQVATGHFVAQEVGSAERLAS
;
A
#
# COMPACT_ATOMS: atom_id res chain seq x y z
N MET A 1 -1.37 -10.97 -8.69
CA MET A 1 -2.10 -10.35 -7.57
C MET A 1 -1.85 -8.86 -7.60
N ALA A 2 -2.89 -8.04 -7.47
CA ALA A 2 -2.78 -6.59 -7.44
C ALA A 2 -3.24 -6.06 -6.08
N VAL A 3 -2.57 -5.03 -5.58
CA VAL A 3 -2.93 -4.27 -4.38
C VAL A 3 -3.36 -2.87 -4.83
N LEU A 4 -4.50 -2.43 -4.31
CA LEU A 4 -5.11 -1.15 -4.66
C LEU A 4 -5.10 -0.21 -3.46
N HIS A 5 -4.83 1.07 -3.69
CA HIS A 5 -5.02 2.14 -2.72
C HIS A 5 -5.65 3.34 -3.40
N LEU A 6 -6.76 3.86 -2.87
CA LEU A 6 -7.49 5.02 -3.43
C LEU A 6 -7.78 4.89 -4.93
N GLY A 7 -8.15 3.69 -5.38
CA GLY A 7 -8.47 3.40 -6.78
C GLY A 7 -7.26 3.20 -7.70
N GLN A 8 -6.03 3.23 -7.18
CA GLN A 8 -4.80 3.06 -7.96
C GLN A 8 -4.10 1.75 -7.63
N VAL A 9 -3.53 1.08 -8.65
CA VAL A 9 -2.67 -0.09 -8.44
C VAL A 9 -1.34 0.39 -7.89
N VAL A 10 -1.03 -0.02 -6.66
CA VAL A 10 0.21 0.37 -5.98
C VAL A 10 1.27 -0.73 -6.00
N GLU A 11 0.85 -1.98 -6.15
CA GLU A 11 1.74 -3.13 -6.22
C GLU A 11 1.09 -4.27 -7.02
N LEU A 12 1.86 -4.88 -7.91
CA LEU A 12 1.41 -5.95 -8.80
C LEU A 12 2.49 -7.03 -8.89
N GLY A 13 2.16 -8.28 -8.62
CA GLY A 13 3.08 -9.39 -8.81
C GLY A 13 2.51 -10.76 -8.47
N GLU A 14 3.35 -11.78 -8.49
CA GLU A 14 2.97 -13.10 -7.98
C GLU A 14 2.53 -13.02 -6.52
N ARG A 15 1.57 -13.88 -6.13
CA ARG A 15 1.05 -13.90 -4.76
C ARG A 15 2.17 -14.04 -3.73
N ARG A 16 3.10 -14.98 -3.94
CA ARG A 16 4.21 -15.21 -3.01
C ARG A 16 5.09 -13.97 -2.86
N ALA A 17 5.47 -13.34 -3.98
CA ALA A 17 6.31 -12.15 -3.95
C ALA A 17 5.69 -10.99 -3.15
N VAL A 18 4.39 -10.72 -3.36
CA VAL A 18 3.69 -9.62 -2.66
C VAL A 18 3.47 -9.95 -1.18
N PHE A 19 3.27 -11.21 -0.80
CA PHE A 19 3.10 -11.60 0.61
C PHE A 19 4.42 -11.68 1.38
N ASP A 20 5.47 -12.24 0.76
CA ASP A 20 6.74 -12.56 1.42
C ASP A 20 7.72 -11.38 1.37
N SER A 21 7.65 -10.55 0.32
CA SER A 21 8.52 -9.38 0.12
C SER A 21 7.75 -8.15 -0.38
N PRO A 22 6.76 -7.65 0.38
CA PRO A 22 5.97 -6.46 0.02
C PRO A 22 6.86 -5.21 -0.09
N GLN A 23 6.77 -4.53 -1.23
CA GLN A 23 7.64 -3.40 -1.55
C GLN A 23 6.98 -2.04 -1.31
N HIS A 24 5.67 -1.90 -1.51
CA HIS A 24 4.98 -0.64 -1.27
C HIS A 24 4.66 -0.45 0.22
N SER A 25 4.84 0.75 0.79
CA SER A 25 4.58 0.98 2.22
C SER A 25 3.15 0.66 2.64
N TYR A 26 2.17 0.96 1.78
CA TYR A 26 0.77 0.59 1.99
C TYR A 26 0.55 -0.92 2.06
N THR A 27 1.19 -1.70 1.18
CA THR A 27 1.10 -3.17 1.22
C THR A 27 1.70 -3.73 2.50
N ARG A 28 2.88 -3.24 2.92
CA ARG A 28 3.49 -3.61 4.21
C ARG A 28 2.55 -3.35 5.39
N LYS A 29 1.92 -2.18 5.39
CA LYS A 29 0.93 -1.76 6.38
C LYS A 29 -0.27 -2.71 6.41
N LEU A 30 -0.88 -3.03 5.27
CA LEU A 30 -1.99 -3.99 5.19
C LEU A 30 -1.59 -5.37 5.73
N LEU A 31 -0.43 -5.89 5.33
CA LEU A 31 0.02 -7.21 5.75
C LEU A 31 0.37 -7.26 7.24
N SER A 32 0.88 -6.17 7.83
CA SER A 32 1.12 -6.10 9.28
C SER A 32 -0.15 -6.20 10.13
N ALA A 33 -1.32 -5.90 9.55
CA ALA A 33 -2.60 -6.00 10.24
C ALA A 33 -3.19 -7.44 10.24
N VAL A 34 -2.59 -8.36 9.47
CA VAL A 34 -3.02 -9.76 9.36
C VAL A 34 -2.77 -10.48 10.69
N PRO A 35 -3.78 -11.12 11.30
CA PRO A 35 -3.62 -11.81 12.57
C PRO A 35 -2.73 -13.05 12.42
N VAL A 36 -1.87 -13.29 13.40
CA VAL A 36 -1.19 -14.58 13.56
C VAL A 36 -2.22 -15.58 14.09
N ALA A 37 -2.28 -16.77 13.49
CA ALA A 37 -3.28 -17.79 13.82
C ALA A 37 -3.11 -18.37 15.25
N ASP A 38 -1.93 -18.23 15.84
CA ASP A 38 -1.64 -18.69 17.19
C ASP A 38 -2.16 -17.67 18.24
N PRO A 39 -3.19 -18.02 19.03
CA PRO A 39 -3.74 -17.12 20.05
C PRO A 39 -2.77 -16.81 21.20
N ALA A 40 -1.73 -17.63 21.41
CA ALA A 40 -0.68 -17.36 22.40
C ALA A 40 0.32 -16.30 21.93
N GLN A 41 0.41 -16.05 20.62
CA GLN A 41 1.30 -15.06 20.01
C GLN A 41 0.56 -13.76 19.64
N ARG A 42 -0.20 -13.21 20.59
CA ARG A 42 -0.92 -11.95 20.40
C ARG A 42 0.08 -10.79 20.27
N ARG A 43 0.50 -10.48 19.05
CA ARG A 43 1.31 -9.28 18.74
C ARG A 43 0.49 -8.02 19.02
N GLU A 44 1.14 -6.98 19.53
CA GLU A 44 0.59 -5.62 19.49
C GLU A 44 0.28 -5.28 18.04
N ARG A 45 -1.01 -5.08 17.74
CA ARG A 45 -1.46 -4.73 16.39
C ARG A 45 -1.13 -3.25 16.22
N THR A 46 -0.22 -2.94 15.30
CA THR A 46 -0.14 -1.58 14.76
C THR A 46 -1.45 -1.36 14.00
N LEU A 47 -2.46 -0.80 14.68
CA LEU A 47 -3.64 -0.30 14.00
C LEU A 47 -3.15 0.70 12.95
N LEU A 48 -3.70 0.60 11.74
CA LEU A 48 -3.50 1.62 10.72
C LEU A 48 -4.14 2.91 11.25
N GLN A 49 -3.35 3.70 11.96
CA GLN A 49 -3.77 4.97 12.50
C GLN A 49 -3.62 5.99 11.36
N GLY A 50 -4.76 6.39 10.82
CA GLY A 50 -4.86 7.30 9.70
C GLY A 50 -6.33 7.37 9.28
N ASP A 51 -6.81 8.57 8.98
CA ASP A 51 -8.17 8.77 8.51
C ASP A 51 -8.44 7.89 7.28
N ILE A 52 -9.63 7.31 7.21
CA ILE A 52 -10.08 6.62 6.00
C ILE A 52 -10.14 7.66 4.89
N LEU A 53 -9.13 7.64 4.03
CA LEU A 53 -9.06 8.54 2.89
C LEU A 53 -10.18 8.20 1.91
N SER A 54 -10.96 9.20 1.52
CA SER A 54 -12.05 9.02 0.56
C SER A 54 -11.48 8.86 -0.85
N PRO A 55 -11.96 7.88 -1.64
CA PRO A 55 -11.63 7.78 -3.06
C PRO A 55 -12.39 8.82 -3.91
N ILE A 56 -13.39 9.51 -3.34
CA ILE A 56 -14.17 10.54 -4.03
C ILE A 56 -13.40 11.85 -4.01
N ARG A 57 -13.18 12.44 -5.19
CA ARG A 57 -12.44 13.69 -5.37
C ARG A 57 -13.30 14.77 -6.00
N LYS A 58 -12.90 16.03 -5.80
CA LYS A 58 -13.52 17.16 -6.49
C LYS A 58 -13.17 17.11 -7.98
N VAL A 59 -14.04 17.66 -8.81
CA VAL A 59 -13.74 17.85 -10.24
C VAL A 59 -12.49 18.72 -10.38
N GLY A 60 -11.50 18.24 -11.13
CA GLY A 60 -10.20 18.90 -11.31
C GLY A 60 -9.10 18.50 -10.31
N ASP A 61 -9.39 17.65 -9.32
CA ASP A 61 -8.41 17.10 -8.36
C ASP A 61 -8.11 15.64 -8.68
N GLU A 62 -7.62 15.38 -9.90
CA GLU A 62 -7.32 14.03 -10.35
C GLU A 62 -6.07 13.47 -9.64
N PRO A 63 -6.05 12.17 -9.29
CA PRO A 63 -4.84 11.56 -8.76
C PRO A 63 -3.68 11.68 -9.73
N GLU A 64 -2.49 11.93 -9.19
CA GLU A 64 -1.27 11.66 -9.94
C GLU A 64 -1.14 10.15 -10.16
N HIS A 65 -1.03 9.72 -11.42
CA HIS A 65 -0.82 8.32 -11.76
C HIS A 65 0.65 7.97 -11.61
N LEU A 66 0.99 7.37 -10.47
CA LEU A 66 2.37 6.99 -10.17
C LEU A 66 2.79 5.82 -11.08
N PRO A 67 3.90 5.94 -11.83
CA PRO A 67 4.33 4.89 -12.73
C PRO A 67 4.71 3.63 -11.96
N LEU A 68 4.31 2.48 -12.50
CA LEU A 68 4.73 1.18 -11.98
C LEU A 68 6.14 0.87 -12.47
N VAL A 69 7.06 0.69 -11.51
CA VAL A 69 8.45 0.30 -11.77
C VAL A 69 8.60 -1.19 -11.47
N GLN A 70 9.25 -1.91 -12.38
CA GLN A 70 9.59 -3.30 -12.16
C GLN A 70 10.76 -3.41 -11.18
N VAL A 71 10.52 -3.98 -10.00
CA VAL A 71 11.52 -4.14 -8.93
C VAL A 71 12.11 -5.55 -8.87
N ALA A 72 11.38 -6.53 -9.43
CA ALA A 72 11.84 -7.90 -9.64
C ALA A 72 11.10 -8.51 -10.85
N THR A 73 11.50 -9.70 -11.29
CA THR A 73 10.84 -10.41 -12.39
C THR A 73 9.34 -10.58 -12.10
N GLY A 74 8.48 -9.95 -12.91
CA GLY A 74 7.04 -10.00 -12.73
C GLY A 74 6.50 -9.26 -11.50
N HIS A 75 7.28 -8.41 -10.83
CA HIS A 75 6.87 -7.63 -9.65
C HIS A 75 7.08 -6.14 -9.90
N PHE A 76 5.98 -5.39 -9.83
CA PHE A 76 5.88 -3.98 -10.15
C PHE A 76 5.32 -3.19 -8.96
N VAL A 77 5.84 -1.98 -8.75
CA VAL A 77 5.52 -1.13 -7.60
C VAL A 77 5.38 0.32 -8.05
N ALA A 78 4.35 1.00 -7.58
CA ALA A 78 4.20 2.44 -7.81
C ALA A 78 5.30 3.22 -7.08
N GLN A 79 5.92 4.22 -7.74
CA GLN A 79 6.88 5.09 -7.06
C GLN A 79 6.20 5.87 -5.95
N GLU A 80 6.62 5.68 -4.70
CA GLU A 80 6.10 6.45 -3.57
C GLU A 80 6.63 7.89 -3.64
N VAL A 81 5.74 8.84 -3.93
CA VAL A 81 6.06 10.27 -3.72
C VAL A 81 6.31 10.44 -2.23
N GLY A 82 7.53 10.84 -1.87
CA GLY A 82 7.95 10.97 -0.47
C GLY A 82 6.87 11.65 0.36
N SER A 83 6.49 11.00 1.46
CA SER A 83 5.39 11.41 2.36
C SER A 83 5.62 12.75 3.08
N ALA A 84 6.63 13.52 2.69
CA ALA A 84 7.08 14.73 3.35
C ALA A 84 6.51 16.04 2.78
N GLU A 85 5.90 16.06 1.59
CA GLU A 85 5.57 17.34 0.93
C GLU A 85 4.07 17.69 0.80
N ARG A 86 3.14 16.87 1.32
CA ARG A 86 1.69 17.13 1.16
C ARG A 86 0.92 17.55 2.42
N LEU A 87 1.63 17.93 3.49
CA LEU A 87 1.04 18.50 4.70
C LEU A 87 1.33 20.00 4.88
N ALA A 88 1.78 20.70 3.84
CA ALA A 88 1.96 22.15 3.87
C ALA A 88 1.38 22.79 2.61
N SER A 89 0.05 22.91 2.53
CA SER A 89 -0.61 24.06 1.93
C SER A 89 -2.08 24.16 2.34
#